data_AF-A0A2S3QN24-F1
#
_entry.id   AF-A0A2S3QN24-F1
#
_cell.length_a   1.000
_cell.length_b   1.000
_cell.length_c   1.000
_cell.angle_alpha   90.00
_cell.angle_beta   90.00
_cell.angle_gamma   90.00
#
_symmetry.space_group_name_H-M   'P 1'
#
loop_
_entity.id
_entity.type
_entity.pdbx_description
1 polymer ?
#
loop_
_entity_poly.entity_id
_entity_poly.type
_entity_poly.pdbx_seq_one_letter_code
_entity_poly.pdbx_strand_id
1 'polypeptide(L)'
;MNDLEILKGQINQIMKENKPNIVFDSKHDRLIRECEKDLTSAGLKQKVSYTIDALMPEKRDVKFGGGQFSRWQYELSWQEWEGNYRLVLRNIPHNNSKLLIKLPEDFKADTAELLESFKSNILKSNSL
;
A
#
# COMPACT_ATOMS: atom_id res chain seq x y z
N MET A 1 -35.95 34.00 -9.46
CA MET A 1 -34.76 33.14 -9.29
C MET A 1 -34.64 32.87 -7.81
N ASN A 2 -34.77 31.61 -7.39
CA ASN A 2 -34.87 31.24 -5.98
C ASN A 2 -33.48 31.24 -5.32
N ASP A 3 -33.30 32.02 -4.26
CA ASP A 3 -32.09 32.03 -3.42
C ASP A 3 -31.66 30.62 -2.97
N LEU A 4 -32.63 29.71 -2.82
CA LEU A 4 -32.41 28.29 -2.51
C LEU A 4 -31.63 27.52 -3.59
N GLU A 5 -31.79 27.87 -4.88
CA GLU A 5 -31.05 27.23 -5.97
C GLU A 5 -29.61 27.72 -6.04
N ILE A 6 -29.40 29.01 -5.73
CA ILE A 6 -28.08 29.62 -5.63
C ILE A 6 -27.32 29.01 -4.44
N LEU A 7 -27.97 28.89 -3.28
CA LEU A 7 -27.39 28.27 -2.09
C LEU A 7 -27.01 26.80 -2.34
N LYS A 8 -27.90 26.04 -2.99
CA LYS A 8 -27.61 24.64 -3.37
C LYS A 8 -26.43 24.55 -4.33
N GLY A 9 -26.32 25.46 -5.30
CA GLY A 9 -25.19 25.54 -6.21
C GLY A 9 -23.87 25.82 -5.48
N GLN A 10 -23.87 26.78 -4.56
CA GLN A 10 -22.69 27.15 -3.77
C GLN A 10 -22.26 26.04 -2.81
N ILE A 11 -23.20 25.37 -2.14
CA ILE A 11 -22.87 24.22 -1.27
C ILE A 11 -22.26 23.08 -2.08
N ASN A 12 -22.79 22.77 -3.27
CA ASN A 12 -22.23 21.73 -4.13
C ASN A 12 -20.84 22.09 -4.67
N GLN A 13 -20.60 23.37 -4.95
CA GLN A 13 -19.30 23.92 -5.35
C GLN A 13 -18.27 23.77 -4.21
N ILE A 14 -18.64 24.16 -2.98
CA ILE A 14 -17.79 24.03 -1.79
C ILE A 14 -17.51 22.56 -1.46
N MET A 15 -18.48 21.66 -1.61
CA MET A 15 -18.28 20.21 -1.45
C MET A 15 -17.36 19.61 -2.52
N LYS A 16 -17.27 20.22 -3.71
CA LYS A 16 -16.34 19.83 -4.76
C LYS A 16 -14.91 20.34 -4.49
N GLU A 17 -14.78 21.55 -3.97
CA GLU A 17 -13.50 22.20 -3.63
C GLU A 17 -12.92 21.72 -2.29
N ASN A 18 -13.75 21.25 -1.35
CA ASN A 18 -13.36 20.76 -0.02
C ASN A 18 -13.58 19.24 0.16
N LYS A 19 -13.53 18.44 -0.92
CA LYS A 19 -13.14 17.05 -0.70
C LYS A 19 -11.72 17.10 -0.16
N PRO A 20 -11.39 16.51 1.01
CA PRO A 20 -9.99 16.27 1.34
C PRO A 20 -9.49 15.36 0.22
N ASN A 21 -8.83 15.97 -0.76
CA ASN A 21 -8.18 15.27 -1.83
C ASN A 21 -6.94 14.70 -1.17
N ILE A 22 -7.13 13.62 -0.40
CA ILE A 22 -6.04 12.70 -0.14
C ILE A 22 -5.84 12.02 -1.49
N VAL A 23 -5.28 12.77 -2.44
CA VAL A 23 -4.76 12.19 -3.66
C VAL A 23 -3.57 11.38 -3.18
N PHE A 24 -3.77 10.09 -3.03
CA PHE A 24 -2.69 9.11 -3.04
C PHE A 24 -2.11 9.08 -4.46
N ASP A 25 -1.53 10.20 -4.90
CA ASP A 25 -0.99 10.43 -6.25
C ASP A 25 0.53 10.54 -6.26
N SER A 26 1.18 10.23 -5.14
CA SER A 26 2.61 10.00 -5.15
C SER A 26 2.92 8.86 -6.10
N LYS A 27 4.06 8.95 -6.80
CA LYS A 27 4.56 7.89 -7.71
C LYS A 27 4.45 6.49 -7.07
N HIS A 28 4.75 6.39 -5.78
CA HIS A 28 4.71 5.13 -5.04
C HIS A 28 3.29 4.59 -4.80
N ASP A 29 2.28 5.46 -4.60
CA ASP A 29 0.89 5.02 -4.48
C ASP A 29 0.38 4.38 -5.77
N ARG A 30 0.78 4.93 -6.92
CA ARG A 30 0.49 4.33 -8.24
C ARG A 30 1.12 2.95 -8.35
N LEU A 31 2.42 2.81 -8.04
CA LEU A 31 3.12 1.53 -8.05
C LEU A 31 2.48 0.48 -7.13
N ILE A 32 2.07 0.87 -5.92
CA ILE A 32 1.38 -0.01 -4.99
C ILE A 32 0.07 -0.51 -5.61
N ARG A 33 -0.77 0.39 -6.10
CA ARG A 33 -2.07 0.03 -6.71
C ARG A 33 -1.91 -0.84 -7.97
N GLU A 34 -0.91 -0.54 -8.80
CA GLU A 34 -0.59 -1.35 -9.97
C GLU A 34 -0.18 -2.76 -9.56
N CYS A 35 0.65 -2.89 -8.51
CA CYS A 35 1.02 -4.20 -7.95
C CYS A 35 -0.21 -4.94 -7.39
N GLU A 36 -1.07 -4.28 -6.60
CA GLU A 36 -2.31 -4.90 -6.09
C GLU A 36 -3.21 -5.39 -7.25
N LYS A 37 -3.34 -4.58 -8.31
CA LYS A 37 -4.14 -4.91 -9.49
C LYS A 37 -3.55 -6.10 -10.25
N ASP A 38 -2.24 -6.14 -10.45
CA ASP A 38 -1.54 -7.23 -11.12
C ASP A 38 -1.73 -8.55 -10.36
N LEU A 39 -1.50 -8.56 -9.04
CA LEU A 39 -1.71 -9.73 -8.18
C LEU A 39 -3.17 -10.21 -8.19
N THR A 40 -4.12 -9.28 -8.11
CA THR A 40 -5.55 -9.62 -8.17
C THR A 40 -5.94 -10.16 -9.55
N SER A 41 -5.37 -9.59 -10.62
CA SER A 41 -5.62 -10.01 -12.01
C SER A 41 -4.97 -11.36 -12.32
N ALA A 42 -3.87 -11.70 -11.65
CA ALA A 42 -3.28 -13.04 -11.63
C ALA A 42 -4.12 -14.06 -10.84
N GLY A 43 -5.22 -13.62 -10.20
CA GLY A 43 -6.12 -14.50 -9.45
C GLY A 43 -5.60 -14.91 -8.07
N LEU A 44 -4.61 -14.21 -7.52
CA LEU A 44 -4.02 -14.53 -6.23
C LEU A 44 -4.98 -14.19 -5.07
N LYS A 45 -5.75 -15.19 -4.67
CA LYS A 45 -6.68 -15.13 -3.52
C LYS A 45 -6.15 -15.92 -2.31
N GLN A 46 -4.84 -15.94 -2.14
CA GLN A 46 -4.21 -16.58 -1.00
C GLN A 46 -3.40 -15.55 -0.22
N LYS A 47 -3.38 -15.70 1.10
CA LYS A 47 -2.49 -14.89 1.93
C LYS A 47 -1.06 -15.32 1.68
N VAL A 48 -0.20 -14.36 1.32
CA VAL A 48 1.24 -14.58 1.19
C VAL A 48 1.96 -13.50 1.95
N SER A 49 2.94 -13.87 2.76
CA SER A 49 3.78 -12.91 3.47
C SER A 49 5.25 -13.23 3.27
N TYR A 50 6.05 -12.18 3.08
CA TYR A 50 7.49 -12.26 2.97
C TYR A 50 8.10 -11.20 3.88
N THR A 51 9.10 -11.58 4.66
CA THR A 51 9.89 -10.62 5.42
C THR A 51 10.64 -9.71 4.45
N ILE A 52 10.84 -8.44 4.82
CA ILE A 52 11.51 -7.50 3.93
C ILE A 52 12.96 -7.93 3.67
N ASP A 53 13.62 -8.59 4.64
CA ASP A 53 14.96 -9.14 4.43
C ASP A 53 15.00 -10.32 3.46
N ALA A 54 13.91 -11.10 3.33
CA ALA A 54 13.82 -12.14 2.31
C ALA A 54 13.69 -11.55 0.90
N LEU A 55 13.10 -10.36 0.78
CA LEU A 55 12.95 -9.65 -0.50
C LEU A 55 14.23 -8.88 -0.88
N MET A 56 14.94 -8.34 0.10
CA MET A 56 16.20 -7.62 -0.11
C MET A 56 17.16 -7.83 1.07
N PRO A 57 17.91 -8.94 1.10
CA PRO A 57 18.79 -9.30 2.22
C PRO A 57 19.99 -8.35 2.34
N GLU A 58 20.41 -7.74 1.25
CA GLU A 58 21.50 -6.75 1.21
C GLU A 58 21.24 -5.50 2.07
N LYS A 59 19.97 -5.11 2.27
CA LYS A 59 19.59 -3.95 3.10
C LYS A 59 18.99 -4.37 4.46
N ARG A 60 19.24 -5.60 4.91
CA ARG A 60 18.64 -6.19 6.13
C ARG A 60 18.70 -5.27 7.36
N ASP A 61 19.87 -4.72 7.66
CA ASP A 61 20.12 -3.90 8.85
C ASP A 61 19.77 -2.41 8.65
N VAL A 62 19.46 -2.01 7.42
CA VAL A 62 19.08 -0.62 7.09
C VAL A 62 17.71 -0.32 7.69
N LYS A 63 17.48 0.93 8.09
CA LYS A 63 16.16 1.39 8.54
C LYS A 63 15.16 1.29 7.39
N PHE A 64 13.94 0.89 7.71
CA PHE A 64 12.88 0.77 6.71
C PHE A 64 11.97 2.00 6.75
N GLY A 65 11.88 2.69 5.61
CA GLY A 65 11.16 3.97 5.53
C GLY A 65 11.69 5.00 6.53
N GLY A 66 10.77 5.81 7.08
CA GLY A 66 11.08 6.83 8.11
C GLY A 66 11.06 6.29 9.54
N GLY A 67 11.05 4.97 9.72
CA GLY A 67 10.91 4.32 11.02
C GLY A 67 12.20 4.24 11.84
N GLN A 68 12.08 3.72 13.07
CA GLN A 68 13.22 3.40 13.93
C GLN A 68 13.72 1.95 13.79
N PHE A 69 12.94 1.08 13.14
CA PHE A 69 13.23 -0.34 13.01
C PHE A 69 13.93 -0.67 11.70
N SER A 70 14.74 -1.72 11.73
CA SER A 70 15.43 -2.22 10.54
C SER A 70 14.52 -3.08 9.67
N ARG A 71 14.90 -3.28 8.40
CA ARG A 71 14.12 -4.02 7.41
C ARG A 71 13.73 -5.43 7.86
N TRP A 72 14.62 -6.15 8.52
CA TRP A 72 14.33 -7.51 9.03
C TRP A 72 13.17 -7.58 10.04
N GLN A 73 12.76 -6.45 10.62
CA GLN A 73 11.65 -6.36 11.57
C GLN A 73 10.30 -6.08 10.90
N TYR A 74 10.28 -5.99 9.57
CA TYR A 74 9.08 -5.77 8.79
C TYR A 74 8.79 -6.96 7.87
N GLU A 75 7.50 -7.16 7.61
CA GLU A 75 6.97 -8.18 6.72
C GLU A 75 5.97 -7.52 5.77
N LEU A 76 6.13 -7.74 4.47
CA LEU A 76 5.14 -7.36 3.48
C LEU A 76 4.21 -8.56 3.24
N SER A 77 2.91 -8.32 3.37
CA SER A 77 1.87 -9.33 3.23
C SER A 77 0.87 -8.93 2.16
N TRP A 78 0.53 -9.86 1.28
CA TRP A 78 -0.66 -9.84 0.44
C TRP A 78 -1.73 -10.63 1.17
N GLN A 79 -2.80 -9.98 1.60
CA GLN A 79 -3.89 -10.65 2.31
C GLN A 79 -5.22 -9.94 2.10
N GLU A 80 -6.31 -10.64 2.38
CA GLU A 80 -7.62 -10.02 2.45
C GLU A 80 -7.66 -8.98 3.59
N TRP A 81 -8.11 -7.78 3.25
CA TRP A 81 -8.30 -6.66 4.15
C TRP A 81 -9.63 -5.99 3.80
N GLU A 82 -10.61 -6.09 4.69
CA GLU A 82 -11.94 -5.49 4.51
C GLU A 82 -12.62 -5.95 3.19
N GLY A 83 -12.54 -7.24 2.88
CA GLY A 83 -13.19 -7.86 1.71
C GLY A 83 -12.47 -7.68 0.37
N ASN A 84 -11.28 -7.08 0.36
CA ASN A 84 -10.43 -6.97 -0.83
C ASN A 84 -9.01 -7.41 -0.51
N TYR A 85 -8.31 -8.01 -1.47
CA TYR A 85 -6.88 -8.30 -1.28
C TYR A 85 -6.05 -7.02 -1.40
N ARG A 86 -5.20 -6.79 -0.41
CA ARG A 86 -4.39 -5.58 -0.28
C ARG A 86 -2.97 -5.90 0.18
N LEU A 87 -2.05 -4.99 -0.15
CA LEU A 87 -0.71 -4.99 0.41
C LEU A 87 -0.73 -4.38 1.81
N VAL A 88 -0.26 -5.18 2.77
CA VAL A 88 -0.24 -4.86 4.19
C VAL A 88 1.20 -4.98 4.67
N LEU A 89 1.72 -3.92 5.26
CA LEU A 89 3.00 -3.97 5.95
C LEU A 89 2.75 -4.30 7.42
N ARG A 90 3.37 -5.37 7.89
CA ARG A 90 3.37 -5.78 9.29
C ARG A 90 4.72 -5.52 9.92
N ASN A 91 4.70 -4.91 11.09
CA ASN A 91 5.87 -4.80 11.94
C ASN A 91 5.85 -5.97 12.92
N ILE A 92 6.84 -6.85 12.78
CA ILE A 92 7.00 -8.11 13.52
C ILE A 92 7.12 -7.86 15.04
N PRO A 93 8.01 -6.98 15.54
CA PRO A 93 8.22 -6.82 16.99
C PRO A 93 7.01 -6.27 17.72
N HIS A 94 6.22 -5.39 17.09
CA HIS A 94 5.02 -4.81 17.69
C HIS A 94 3.71 -5.49 17.24
N ASN A 95 3.80 -6.55 16.43
CA ASN A 95 2.68 -7.23 15.81
C ASN A 95 1.65 -6.26 15.15
N ASN A 96 2.12 -5.14 14.60
CA ASN A 96 1.28 -4.06 14.12
C ASN A 96 1.18 -4.12 12.61
N SER A 97 -0.02 -4.28 12.06
CA SER A 97 -0.27 -4.37 10.63
C SER A 97 -0.98 -3.12 10.12
N LYS A 98 -0.47 -2.54 9.04
CA LYS A 98 -1.05 -1.37 8.39
C LYS A 98 -1.09 -1.53 6.88
N LEU A 99 -2.15 -1.02 6.26
CA LEU A 99 -2.23 -0.95 4.80
C LEU A 99 -1.09 -0.11 4.24
N LEU A 100 -0.36 -0.68 3.29
CA LEU A 100 0.80 -0.04 2.68
C LEU A 100 0.44 1.32 2.05
N ILE A 101 -0.71 1.40 1.37
CA ILE A 101 -1.22 2.64 0.76
C ILE A 101 -1.52 3.74 1.80
N LYS A 102 -1.79 3.37 3.06
CA LYS A 102 -2.07 4.32 4.15
C LYS A 102 -0.80 4.73 4.92
N LEU A 103 0.37 4.18 4.57
CA LEU A 103 1.63 4.52 5.23
C LEU A 103 2.21 5.86 4.74
N PRO A 104 3.17 6.45 5.48
CA PRO A 104 3.93 7.62 5.03
C PRO A 104 4.72 7.32 3.74
N GLU A 105 5.06 8.39 3.00
CA GLU A 105 5.76 8.27 1.72
C GLU A 105 7.10 7.53 1.82
N ASP A 106 7.86 7.71 2.91
CA ASP A 106 9.13 7.00 3.12
C ASP A 106 8.96 5.49 3.08
N PHE A 107 7.91 4.97 3.73
CA PHE A 107 7.62 3.53 3.72
C PHE A 107 7.17 3.06 2.34
N LYS A 108 6.39 3.89 1.63
CA LYS A 108 5.94 3.56 0.28
C LYS A 108 7.09 3.53 -0.71
N ALA A 109 8.02 4.48 -0.62
CA ALA A 109 9.22 4.53 -1.46
C ALA A 109 10.09 3.30 -1.26
N ASP A 110 10.35 2.97 0.01
CA ASP A 110 11.16 1.82 0.37
C ASP A 110 10.50 0.49 -0.02
N THR A 111 9.16 0.40 0.14
CA THR A 111 8.41 -0.78 -0.30
C THR A 111 8.32 -0.87 -1.82
N ALA A 112 8.29 0.25 -2.54
CA ALA A 112 8.23 0.26 -4.00
C ALA A 112 9.44 -0.45 -4.63
N GLU A 113 10.63 -0.34 -4.03
CA GLU A 113 11.82 -1.09 -4.44
C GLU A 113 11.63 -2.61 -4.32
N LEU A 114 10.72 -3.06 -3.45
CA LEU A 114 10.48 -4.47 -3.12
C LEU A 114 9.29 -5.08 -3.86
N LEU A 115 8.39 -4.24 -4.41
CA LEU A 115 7.14 -4.70 -5.03
C LEU A 115 7.40 -5.65 -6.19
N GLU A 116 8.43 -5.40 -7.00
CA GLU A 116 8.79 -6.27 -8.12
C GLU A 116 9.27 -7.63 -7.64
N SER A 117 10.24 -7.67 -6.72
CA SER A 117 10.73 -8.91 -6.11
C SER A 117 9.62 -9.69 -5.41
N PHE A 118 8.75 -9.00 -4.66
CA PHE A 118 7.61 -9.60 -3.98
C PHE A 118 6.64 -10.24 -4.99
N LYS A 119 6.26 -9.50 -6.03
CA LYS A 119 5.37 -9.98 -7.09
C LYS A 119 5.97 -11.20 -7.79
N SER A 120 7.23 -11.13 -8.21
CA SER A 120 7.92 -12.24 -8.85
C SER A 120 7.98 -13.48 -7.94
N ASN A 121 8.23 -13.31 -6.63
CA ASN A 121 8.27 -14.43 -5.68
C ASN A 121 6.90 -15.08 -5.50
N ILE A 122 5.81 -14.29 -5.42
CA ILE A 122 4.46 -14.84 -5.34
C ILE A 122 4.10 -15.59 -6.62
N LEU A 123 4.31 -14.98 -7.79
CA LEU A 123 3.93 -15.57 -9.08
C LEU A 123 4.69 -16.88 -9.35
N LYS A 124 5.98 -16.95 -8.99
CA LYS A 124 6.76 -18.20 -9.04
C LYS A 124 6.18 -19.26 -8.11
N SER A 125 5.82 -18.90 -6.89
CA SER A 125 5.26 -19.84 -5.90
C SER A 125 3.88 -20.36 -6.29
N ASN A 126 3.13 -19.61 -7.10
CA ASN A 126 1.79 -19.97 -7.57
C ASN A 126 1.79 -20.68 -8.96
N SER A 127 2.96 -20.84 -9.59
CA SER A 127 3.11 -21.53 -10.88
C SER A 127 3.53 -23.01 -10.75
N LEU A 128 3.45 -23.56 -9.54
CA LEU A 128 3.72 -24.96 -9.18
C LEU A 128 2.41 -25.65 -8.79
#